data_AF-A0A1A3KJW4-F1
#
_entry.id   AF-A0A1A3KJW4-F1
#
_cell.length_a   1.000
_cell.length_b   1.000
_cell.length_c   1.000
_cell.angle_alpha   90.00
_cell.angle_beta   90.00
_cell.angle_gamma   90.00
#
_symmetry.space_group_name_H-M   'P 1'
#
loop_
_entity.id
_entity.type
_entity.pdbx_description
1 polymer ?
#
loop_
_entity_poly.entity_id
_entity_poly.type
_entity_poly.pdbx_seq_one_letter_code
_entity_poly.pdbx_strand_id
1 'polypeptide(L)'
;MSEPTGSLMAAIRERQNVLAGKYGVAAEADRTLSEVLTTAHQTMLDSIRRLDAIAAEIERTQQADLAGDTPLGTREYQRFLVAKQREIAAILTDAQEISKAKSLVLRGLQDRYRSCGSA
;
A
#
# COMPACT_ATOMS: atom_id res chain seq x y z
N MET A 1 -10.72 -8.64 -59.67
CA MET A 1 -9.78 -7.59 -59.21
C MET A 1 -10.34 -6.92 -57.95
N SER A 2 -10.41 -7.64 -56.82
CA SER A 2 -10.99 -7.14 -55.54
C SER A 2 -9.98 -7.09 -54.38
N GLU A 3 -8.69 -7.21 -54.67
CA GLU A 3 -7.63 -7.35 -53.67
C GLU A 3 -7.24 -6.07 -52.89
N PRO A 4 -7.39 -4.82 -53.37
CA PRO A 4 -6.94 -3.65 -52.61
C PRO A 4 -7.87 -3.31 -51.43
N THR A 5 -9.18 -3.53 -51.56
CA THR A 5 -10.16 -3.24 -50.49
C THR A 5 -10.08 -4.26 -49.34
N GLY A 6 -9.83 -5.54 -49.66
CA GLY A 6 -9.61 -6.59 -48.65
C GLY A 6 -8.34 -6.35 -47.83
N SER A 7 -7.27 -5.90 -48.48
CA SER A 7 -6.00 -5.52 -47.83
C SER A 7 -6.14 -4.32 -46.91
N LEU A 8 -6.85 -3.27 -47.33
CA LEU A 8 -7.12 -2.09 -46.49
C LEU A 8 -7.96 -2.43 -45.25
N MET A 9 -9.02 -3.24 -45.41
CA MET A 9 -9.88 -3.66 -44.30
C MET A 9 -9.12 -4.55 -43.30
N ALA A 10 -8.21 -5.40 -43.79
CA ALA A 10 -7.32 -6.19 -42.93
C ALA A 10 -6.37 -5.29 -42.13
N ALA A 11 -5.76 -4.28 -42.76
CA ALA A 11 -4.88 -3.32 -42.10
C ALA A 11 -5.60 -2.48 -41.03
N ILE A 12 -6.84 -2.05 -41.31
CA ILE A 12 -7.67 -1.33 -40.32
C ILE A 12 -8.00 -2.23 -39.13
N ARG A 13 -8.40 -3.48 -39.39
CA ARG A 13 -8.72 -4.45 -38.32
C ARG A 13 -7.50 -4.75 -37.45
N GLU A 14 -6.33 -4.93 -38.05
CA GLU A 14 -5.09 -5.15 -37.31
C GLU A 14 -4.77 -3.96 -36.39
N ARG A 15 -4.88 -2.74 -36.92
CA ARG A 15 -4.67 -1.52 -36.13
C ARG A 15 -5.68 -1.36 -34.99
N GLN A 16 -6.94 -1.73 -35.23
CA GLN A 16 -7.98 -1.75 -34.20
C GLN A 16 -7.69 -2.79 -33.11
N ASN A 17 -7.22 -3.98 -33.48
CA ASN A 17 -6.85 -5.03 -32.53
C ASN A 17 -5.66 -4.61 -31.66
N VAL A 18 -4.62 -4.02 -32.27
CA VAL A 18 -3.47 -3.46 -31.53
C VAL A 18 -3.94 -2.39 -30.55
N LEU A 19 -4.83 -1.49 -30.98
CA LEU A 19 -5.34 -0.42 -30.13
C LEU A 19 -6.21 -0.96 -28.99
N ALA A 20 -7.10 -1.91 -29.26
CA ALA A 20 -7.91 -2.58 -28.25
C ALA A 20 -7.02 -3.33 -27.23
N GLY A 21 -5.96 -3.99 -27.70
CA GLY A 21 -4.96 -4.62 -26.85
C GLY A 21 -4.27 -3.62 -25.92
N LYS A 22 -3.84 -2.46 -26.43
CA LYS A 22 -3.24 -1.38 -25.63
C LYS A 22 -4.18 -0.88 -24.53
N TYR A 23 -5.44 -0.61 -24.87
CA TYR A 23 -6.43 -0.17 -23.89
C TYR A 23 -6.72 -1.25 -22.84
N GLY A 24 -6.76 -2.52 -23.22
CA GLY A 24 -6.92 -3.63 -22.27
C GLY A 24 -5.77 -3.73 -21.26
N VAL A 25 -4.52 -3.60 -21.73
CA VAL A 25 -3.33 -3.63 -20.86
C VAL A 25 -3.30 -2.43 -19.92
N ALA A 26 -3.65 -1.24 -20.40
CA ALA A 26 -3.71 -0.02 -19.60
C ALA A 26 -4.81 -0.09 -18.54
N ALA A 27 -6.03 -0.53 -18.90
CA ALA A 27 -7.13 -0.66 -17.96
C ALA A 27 -6.83 -1.67 -16.84
N GLU A 28 -6.15 -2.76 -17.15
CA GLU A 28 -5.71 -3.72 -16.14
C GLU A 28 -4.61 -3.15 -15.23
N ALA A 29 -3.68 -2.37 -15.79
CA ALA A 29 -2.66 -1.68 -15.00
C ALA A 29 -3.29 -0.65 -14.04
N ASP A 30 -4.29 0.11 -14.51
CA ASP A 30 -5.02 1.09 -13.69
C ASP A 30 -5.79 0.43 -12.55
N ARG A 31 -6.42 -0.72 -12.81
CA ARG A 31 -7.10 -1.52 -11.78
C ARG A 31 -6.12 -1.98 -10.72
N THR A 32 -5.00 -2.60 -11.13
CA THR A 32 -3.96 -3.04 -10.20
C THR A 32 -3.40 -1.86 -9.39
N LEU A 33 -3.19 -0.70 -10.03
CA LEU A 33 -2.72 0.51 -9.35
C LEU A 33 -3.71 0.97 -8.27
N SER A 34 -5.00 1.04 -8.61
CA SER A 34 -6.06 1.46 -7.69
C SER A 34 -6.15 0.53 -6.47
N GLU A 35 -6.07 -0.78 -6.69
CA GLU A 35 -6.06 -1.78 -5.62
C GLU A 35 -4.85 -1.60 -4.69
N VAL A 36 -3.64 -1.51 -5.25
CA VAL A 36 -2.40 -1.32 -4.49
C VAL A 36 -2.45 -0.05 -3.64
N LEU A 37 -2.93 1.06 -4.21
CA LEU A 37 -3.07 2.34 -3.51
C LEU A 37 -4.12 2.28 -2.41
N THR A 38 -5.27 1.67 -2.68
CA THR A 38 -6.35 1.53 -1.68
C THR A 38 -5.87 0.70 -0.50
N THR A 39 -5.24 -0.45 -0.77
CA THR A 39 -4.68 -1.29 0.30
C THR A 39 -3.51 -0.58 1.00
N ALA A 40 -2.65 0.18 0.32
CA ALA A 40 -1.62 1.03 0.95
C ALA A 40 -2.24 1.98 1.97
N HIS A 41 -3.26 2.70 1.55
CA HIS A 41 -3.93 3.70 2.36
C HIS A 41 -4.59 3.06 3.60
N GLN A 42 -5.31 1.95 3.42
CA GLN A 42 -5.91 1.21 4.54
C GLN A 42 -4.87 0.73 5.56
N THR A 43 -3.77 0.13 5.11
CA THR A 43 -2.68 -0.28 6.02
C THR A 43 -2.13 0.90 6.81
N MET A 44 -1.96 2.06 6.18
CA MET A 44 -1.46 3.26 6.87
C MET A 44 -2.45 3.75 7.92
N LEU A 45 -3.75 3.84 7.59
CA LEU A 45 -4.78 4.24 8.54
C LEU A 45 -4.87 3.30 9.74
N ASP A 46 -4.78 1.99 9.50
CA ASP A 46 -4.81 1.00 10.57
C ASP A 46 -3.55 1.07 11.46
N SER A 47 -2.40 1.36 10.87
CA SER A 47 -1.16 1.59 11.62
C SER A 47 -1.27 2.83 12.52
N ILE A 48 -1.81 3.94 11.99
CA ILE A 48 -2.07 5.17 12.75
C ILE A 48 -3.02 4.90 13.92
N ARG A 49 -4.16 4.25 13.66
CA ARG A 49 -5.13 3.89 14.71
C ARG A 49 -4.52 3.06 15.83
N ARG A 50 -3.64 2.10 15.49
CA ARG A 50 -2.93 1.27 16.49
C ARG A 50 -1.96 2.10 17.32
N LEU A 51 -1.24 3.04 16.70
CA LEU A 51 -0.34 3.95 17.42
C LEU A 51 -1.12 4.90 18.34
N ASP A 52 -2.25 5.43 17.89
CA ASP A 52 -3.12 6.28 18.70
C ASP A 52 -3.67 5.52 19.91
N ALA A 53 -4.04 4.24 19.73
CA ALA A 53 -4.49 3.39 20.83
C ALA A 53 -3.38 3.17 21.88
N ILE A 54 -2.13 2.96 21.44
CA ILE A 54 -0.97 2.85 22.33
C ILE A 54 -0.74 4.17 23.08
N ALA A 55 -0.81 5.31 22.40
CA ALA A 55 -0.66 6.63 23.03
C ALA A 55 -1.72 6.84 24.12
N ALA A 56 -3.00 6.58 23.80
CA ALA A 56 -4.09 6.69 24.75
C ALA A 56 -3.95 5.72 25.95
N GLU A 57 -3.35 4.56 25.76
CA GLU A 57 -3.06 3.61 26.85
C GLU A 57 -1.92 4.09 27.74
N ILE A 58 -0.86 4.66 27.16
CA ILE A 58 0.24 5.26 27.91
C ILE A 58 -0.27 6.42 28.76
N GLU A 59 -1.06 7.33 28.18
CA GLU A 59 -1.63 8.48 28.90
C GLU A 59 -2.51 8.04 30.08
N ARG A 60 -3.41 7.07 29.87
CA ARG A 60 -4.27 6.51 30.94
C ARG A 60 -3.45 5.87 32.06
N THR A 61 -2.44 5.07 31.72
CA THR A 61 -1.60 4.41 32.72
C THR A 61 -0.74 5.43 33.48
N GLN A 62 -0.21 6.44 32.82
CA GLN A 62 0.55 7.52 33.46
C GLN A 62 -0.29 8.27 34.50
N GLN A 63 -1.54 8.61 34.16
CA GLN A 63 -2.47 9.25 35.08
C GLN A 63 -2.77 8.38 36.31
N ALA A 64 -2.89 7.07 36.13
CA ALA A 64 -3.11 6.13 37.22
C ALA A 64 -1.87 5.94 38.11
N ASP A 65 -0.66 5.90 37.53
CA ASP A 65 0.61 5.74 38.28
C ASP A 65 0.90 6.97 39.16
N LEU A 66 0.69 8.19 38.63
CA LEU A 66 0.82 9.44 39.40
C LEU A 66 -0.13 9.51 40.60
N ALA A 67 -1.28 8.82 40.55
CA ALA A 67 -2.24 8.77 41.65
C ALA A 67 -1.88 7.77 42.76
N GLY A 68 -1.00 6.80 42.48
CA GLY A 68 -0.67 5.67 43.36
C GLY A 68 0.80 5.58 43.76
N ASP A 69 1.54 6.69 43.63
CA ASP A 69 3.00 6.85 43.68
C ASP A 69 3.73 5.90 44.67
N THR A 70 4.09 4.70 44.17
CA THR A 70 4.80 3.66 44.92
C THR A 70 6.02 3.19 44.14
N PRO A 71 7.16 2.90 44.80
CA PRO A 71 8.37 2.42 44.11
C PRO A 71 8.16 1.13 43.30
N LEU A 72 7.21 0.29 43.72
CA LEU A 72 6.81 -0.91 42.97
C LEU A 72 6.05 -0.55 41.68
N GLY A 73 5.16 0.45 41.74
CA GLY A 73 4.42 0.99 40.59
C GLY A 73 5.36 1.53 39.51
N THR A 74 6.39 2.29 39.89
CA THR A 74 7.39 2.83 38.95
C THR A 74 8.09 1.74 38.13
N ARG A 75 8.44 0.60 38.75
CA ARG A 75 9.12 -0.51 38.05
C ARG A 75 8.17 -1.24 37.10
N GLU A 76 6.92 -1.45 37.47
CA GLU A 76 5.92 -2.04 36.58
C GLU A 76 5.59 -1.10 35.42
N TYR A 77 5.52 0.22 35.67
CA TYR A 77 5.33 1.22 34.62
C TYR A 77 6.50 1.24 33.63
N GLN A 78 7.75 1.13 34.09
CA GLN A 78 8.90 1.01 33.20
C GLN A 78 8.84 -0.26 32.33
N ARG A 79 8.44 -1.41 32.90
CA ARG A 79 8.24 -2.64 32.12
C ARG A 79 7.13 -2.48 31.07
N PHE A 80 6.04 -1.84 31.45
CA PHE A 80 4.94 -1.50 30.56
C PHE A 80 5.41 -0.63 29.38
N LEU A 81 6.19 0.43 29.64
CA LEU A 81 6.72 1.29 28.58
C LEU A 81 7.64 0.55 27.62
N VAL A 82 8.51 -0.33 28.12
CA VAL A 82 9.37 -1.18 27.27
C VAL A 82 8.53 -2.12 26.40
N ALA A 83 7.43 -2.67 26.93
CA ALA A 83 6.50 -3.47 26.13
C ALA A 83 5.83 -2.63 25.02
N LYS A 84 5.35 -1.42 25.33
CA LYS A 84 4.77 -0.51 24.34
C LYS A 84 5.76 -0.07 23.27
N GLN A 85 7.02 0.16 23.62
CA GLN A 85 8.06 0.44 22.64
C GLN A 85 8.26 -0.71 21.64
N ARG A 86 8.20 -1.97 22.12
CA ARG A 86 8.27 -3.15 21.24
C ARG A 86 7.04 -3.27 20.35
N GLU A 87 5.85 -2.98 20.86
CA GLU A 87 4.61 -2.94 20.07
C GLU A 87 4.70 -1.89 18.95
N ILE A 88 5.18 -0.68 19.26
CA ILE A 88 5.41 0.39 18.27
C ILE A 88 6.41 -0.07 17.20
N ALA A 89 7.54 -0.67 17.62
CA ALA A 89 8.54 -1.16 16.68
C ALA A 89 7.99 -2.23 15.74
N ALA A 90 7.14 -3.13 16.23
CA ALA A 90 6.46 -4.13 15.42
C ALA A 90 5.52 -3.48 14.39
N ILE A 91 4.67 -2.54 14.82
CA ILE A 91 3.76 -1.80 13.90
C ILE A 91 4.54 -1.11 12.78
N LEU A 92 5.64 -0.44 13.11
CA LEU A 92 6.47 0.25 12.13
C LEU A 92 7.17 -0.71 11.17
N THR A 93 7.64 -1.86 11.67
CA THR A 93 8.27 -2.90 10.84
C THR A 93 7.27 -3.47 9.85
N ASP A 94 6.08 -3.86 10.31
CA ASP A 94 5.00 -4.37 9.45
C ASP A 94 4.63 -3.36 8.35
N ALA A 95 4.44 -2.09 8.73
CA ALA A 95 4.11 -1.02 7.80
C ALA A 95 5.22 -0.81 6.75
N GLN A 96 6.49 -0.91 7.16
CA GLN A 96 7.63 -0.77 6.27
C GLN A 96 7.75 -1.94 5.29
N GLU A 97 7.50 -3.18 5.73
CA GLU A 97 7.49 -4.36 4.86
C GLU A 97 6.40 -4.26 3.80
N ILE A 98 5.19 -3.87 4.21
CA ILE A 98 4.07 -3.67 3.28
C ILE A 98 4.39 -2.55 2.28
N SER A 99 4.99 -1.45 2.74
CA SER A 99 5.41 -0.35 1.86
C SER A 99 6.45 -0.80 0.81
N LYS A 100 7.45 -1.59 1.22
CA LYS A 100 8.44 -2.18 0.29
C LYS A 100 7.78 -3.11 -0.73
N ALA A 101 6.88 -3.98 -0.30
CA ALA A 101 6.15 -4.89 -1.19
C ALA A 101 5.32 -4.11 -2.23
N LYS A 102 4.56 -3.11 -1.80
CA LYS A 102 3.75 -2.27 -2.71
C LYS A 102 4.62 -1.46 -3.67
N SER A 103 5.78 -0.96 -3.21
CA SER A 103 6.74 -0.26 -4.07
C SER A 103 7.32 -1.13 -5.18
N LEU A 104 7.49 -2.45 -4.95
CA LEU A 104 7.86 -3.39 -6.02
C LEU A 104 6.75 -3.52 -7.07
N VAL A 105 5.49 -3.62 -6.64
CA VAL A 105 4.34 -3.68 -7.56
C VAL A 105 4.24 -2.41 -8.40
N LEU A 106 4.40 -1.23 -7.78
CA LEU A 106 4.38 0.05 -8.48
C LEU A 106 5.49 0.18 -9.53
N ARG A 107 6.70 -0.34 -9.24
CA ARG A 107 7.78 -0.40 -10.23
C ARG A 107 7.41 -1.28 -11.43
N GLY A 108 6.84 -2.46 -11.18
CA GLY A 108 6.36 -3.34 -12.26
C GLY A 108 5.25 -2.69 -13.10
N LEU A 109 4.35 -1.92 -12.49
CA LEU A 109 3.33 -1.15 -13.20
C LEU A 109 3.96 -0.05 -14.07
N GLN A 110 4.97 0.66 -13.56
CA GLN A 110 5.68 1.68 -14.33
C GLN A 110 6.28 1.10 -15.62
N ASP A 111 6.86 -0.11 -15.55
CA ASP A 111 7.41 -0.78 -16.73
C ASP A 111 6.31 -1.22 -17.71
N ARG A 112 5.16 -1.68 -17.21
CA ARG A 112 3.98 -1.98 -18.05
C ARG A 112 3.47 -0.75 -18.80
N TYR A 113 3.31 0.39 -18.13
CA TYR A 113 2.89 1.63 -18.80
C TYR A 113 3.90 2.09 -19.86
N ARG A 114 5.20 2.00 -19.56
CA ARG A 114 6.25 2.33 -20.54
C ARG A 114 6.15 1.45 -21.78
N SER A 115 5.97 0.14 -21.61
CA SER A 115 5.83 -0.80 -22.72
C SER A 115 4.57 -0.57 -23.58
N CYS A 116 3.49 -0.05 -22.97
CA CYS A 116 2.26 0.28 -23.68
C CYS A 116 2.36 1.61 -24.45
N GLY A 117 3.19 2.54 -23.98
CA GLY A 117 3.40 3.87 -24.59
C GLY A 117 4.51 3.94 -25.65
N SER A 118 5.37 2.93 -25.76
CA SER A 118 6.57 2.94 -26.63
C SER A 118 6.44 2.17 -27.96
N ALA A 119 5.23 1.86 -28.41
CA ALA A 119 4.91 1.23 -29.71
C ALA A 119 3.71 1.92 -30.35
#